data_AF-A0A545S9G5-F1
#
_entry.id   AF-A0A545S9G5-F1
#
_cell.length_a   1.000
_cell.length_b   1.000
_cell.length_c   1.000
_cell.angle_alpha   90.00
_cell.angle_beta   90.00
_cell.angle_gamma   90.00
#
_symmetry.space_group_name_H-M   'P 1'
#
loop_
_entity.id
_entity.type
_entity.pdbx_description
1 polymer ?
#
loop_
_entity_poly.entity_id
_entity_poly.type
_entity_poly.pdbx_seq_one_letter_code
_entity_poly.pdbx_strand_id
1 'polypeptide(L)'
;MPEVLAISGFSRDECLSFDEPKEVMLRFKNWINSNCKTKPYFISDNNGFDWQFINWYFMYFLGDNPFGYNSTNLRSLYQGLKQDKNAHFKHLRITTHSHNALDDAIGNAEALLKIIDEYKLNILDGLK
;
A
#
# COMPACT_ATOMS: atom_id res chain seq x y z
N MET A 1 -20.03 7.36 -14.92
CA MET A 1 -19.69 7.87 -13.57
C MET A 1 -20.37 7.14 -12.40
N PRO A 2 -21.57 6.52 -12.52
CA PRO A 2 -22.11 5.68 -11.45
C PRO A 2 -21.31 4.39 -11.20
N GLU A 3 -20.76 3.79 -12.26
CA GLU A 3 -20.15 2.43 -12.21
C GLU A 3 -18.83 2.35 -11.46
N VAL A 4 -18.07 3.45 -11.34
CA VAL A 4 -16.75 3.45 -10.68
C VAL A 4 -16.86 3.38 -9.15
N LEU A 5 -17.93 3.94 -8.57
CA LEU A 5 -18.19 3.91 -7.12
C LEU A 5 -18.59 2.52 -6.61
N ALA A 6 -19.13 1.68 -7.50
CA ALA A 6 -19.51 0.31 -7.16
C ALA A 6 -18.30 -0.59 -6.80
N ILE A 7 -17.08 -0.21 -7.23
CA ILE A 7 -15.86 -1.00 -7.01
C ILE A 7 -15.35 -0.85 -5.57
N SER A 8 -15.46 0.34 -4.97
CA SER A 8 -15.01 0.61 -3.61
C SER A 8 -16.04 0.29 -2.53
N GLY A 9 -17.26 -0.09 -2.91
CA GLY A 9 -18.34 -0.42 -1.98
C GLY A 9 -18.97 0.79 -1.27
N PHE A 10 -18.68 2.02 -1.74
CA PHE A 10 -19.24 3.26 -1.18
C PHE A 10 -19.95 4.07 -2.25
N SER A 11 -21.13 4.58 -1.92
CA SER A 11 -21.83 5.59 -2.70
C SER A 11 -21.14 6.95 -2.60
N ARG A 12 -21.48 7.85 -3.52
CA ARG A 12 -20.98 9.23 -3.49
C ARG A 12 -21.36 9.94 -2.19
N ASP A 13 -22.58 9.77 -1.73
CA ASP A 13 -23.09 10.44 -0.53
C ASP A 13 -22.36 9.94 0.73
N GLU A 14 -22.03 8.64 0.80
CA GLU A 14 -21.17 8.10 1.85
C GLU A 14 -19.77 8.73 1.79
N CYS A 15 -19.14 8.77 0.62
CA CYS A 15 -17.82 9.40 0.47
C CYS A 15 -17.80 10.88 0.88
N LEU A 16 -18.90 11.62 0.64
CA LEU A 16 -19.04 13.03 1.04
C LEU A 16 -19.22 13.21 2.56
N SER A 17 -19.55 12.15 3.29
CA SER A 17 -19.68 12.17 4.75
C SER A 17 -18.42 11.72 5.49
N PHE A 18 -17.37 11.33 4.76
CA PHE A 18 -16.08 10.96 5.35
C PHE A 18 -15.35 12.18 5.92
N ASP A 19 -14.45 11.90 6.86
CA ASP A 19 -13.60 12.90 7.48
C ASP A 19 -12.81 13.71 6.43
N GLU A 20 -12.56 14.98 6.77
CA GLU A 20 -11.74 15.88 5.98
C GLU A 20 -10.35 15.26 5.70
N PRO A 21 -9.91 15.23 4.43
CA PRO A 21 -8.66 14.57 4.05
C PRO A 21 -7.44 15.01 4.86
N LYS A 22 -7.35 16.29 5.22
CA LYS A 22 -6.24 16.83 6.01
C LYS A 22 -6.12 16.13 7.36
N GLU A 23 -7.24 15.92 8.04
CA GLU A 23 -7.28 15.28 9.35
C GLU A 23 -6.94 13.79 9.25
N VAL A 24 -7.46 13.11 8.23
CA VAL A 24 -7.14 11.70 7.94
C VAL A 24 -5.64 11.53 7.67
N MET A 25 -5.06 12.39 6.82
CA MET A 25 -3.64 12.34 6.49
C MET A 25 -2.76 12.65 7.69
N LEU A 26 -3.14 13.60 8.56
CA LEU A 26 -2.42 13.90 9.79
C LEU A 26 -2.40 12.69 10.73
N ARG A 27 -3.55 12.04 10.93
CA ARG A 27 -3.63 10.79 11.72
C ARG A 27 -2.77 9.69 11.12
N PHE A 28 -2.77 9.56 9.79
CA PHE A 28 -1.94 8.57 9.11
C PHE A 28 -0.45 8.85 9.30
N LYS A 29 0.00 10.10 9.16
CA LYS A 29 1.39 10.52 9.45
C LYS A 29 1.79 10.18 10.88
N ASN A 30 0.94 10.52 11.85
CA ASN A 30 1.21 10.25 13.26
C ASN A 30 1.29 8.75 13.55
N TRP A 31 0.42 7.95 12.93
CA TRP A 31 0.47 6.51 13.03
C TRP A 31 1.77 5.95 12.45
N ILE A 32 2.21 6.40 11.27
CA ILE A 32 3.50 6.00 10.68
C ILE A 32 4.65 6.33 11.64
N ASN A 33 4.72 7.57 12.13
CA ASN A 33 5.78 8.02 13.04
C ASN A 33 5.82 7.25 14.36
N SER A 34 4.66 6.76 14.83
CA SER A 34 4.57 5.99 16.08
C SER A 34 4.94 4.51 15.89
N ASN A 35 4.82 3.99 14.66
CA ASN A 35 5.04 2.57 14.37
C ASN A 35 6.36 2.29 13.62
N CYS A 36 7.03 3.31 13.10
CA CYS A 36 8.29 3.17 12.37
C CYS A 36 9.45 3.82 13.13
N LYS A 37 10.45 3.01 13.52
CA LYS A 37 11.71 3.49 14.15
C LYS A 37 12.62 4.23 13.15
N THR A 38 12.50 3.88 11.87
CA THR A 38 13.31 4.41 10.77
C THR A 38 12.41 4.88 9.64
N LYS A 39 12.99 5.43 8.57
CA LYS A 39 12.23 5.90 7.41
C LYS A 39 11.39 4.75 6.83
N PRO A 40 10.06 4.91 6.69
CA PRO A 40 9.18 3.87 6.17
C PRO A 40 9.39 3.68 4.66
N TYR A 41 9.21 2.45 4.19
CA TYR A 41 9.23 2.10 2.77
C TYR A 41 7.81 1.82 2.27
N PHE A 42 7.43 2.44 1.15
CA PHE A 42 6.13 2.22 0.53
C PHE A 42 6.20 1.09 -0.50
N ILE A 43 5.37 0.06 -0.34
CA ILE A 43 5.29 -1.08 -1.25
C ILE A 43 3.83 -1.43 -1.58
N SER A 44 3.52 -1.68 -2.85
CA SER A 44 2.18 -2.13 -3.26
C SER A 44 2.17 -2.88 -4.60
N ASP A 45 1.08 -3.58 -4.93
CA ASP A 45 0.89 -4.32 -6.19
C ASP A 45 0.65 -3.36 -7.37
N ASN A 46 -0.26 -2.38 -7.19
CA ASN A 46 -0.57 -1.36 -8.19
C ASN A 46 0.19 -0.06 -7.92
N ASN A 47 1.51 -0.18 -7.78
CA ASN A 47 2.35 0.88 -7.23
C ASN A 47 2.21 2.25 -7.89
N GLY A 48 2.11 2.31 -9.22
CA GLY A 48 1.91 3.59 -9.91
C GLY A 48 0.63 4.30 -9.47
N PHE A 49 -0.47 3.54 -9.27
CA PHE A 49 -1.75 4.07 -8.84
C PHE A 49 -1.79 4.38 -7.34
N ASP A 50 -1.33 3.47 -6.49
CA ASP A 50 -1.38 3.69 -5.03
C ASP A 50 -0.46 4.86 -4.64
N TRP A 51 0.75 4.90 -5.22
CA TRP A 51 1.75 5.89 -4.87
C TRP A 51 1.37 7.32 -5.28
N GLN A 52 0.78 7.51 -6.47
CA GLN A 52 0.39 8.85 -6.92
C GLN A 52 -0.61 9.51 -5.95
N PHE A 53 -1.57 8.75 -5.41
CA PHE A 53 -2.56 9.29 -4.48
C PHE A 53 -1.93 9.54 -3.11
N ILE A 54 -1.18 8.58 -2.58
CA ILE A 54 -0.49 8.75 -1.29
C ILE A 54 0.44 9.96 -1.32
N ASN A 55 1.28 10.07 -2.35
CA ASN A 55 2.21 11.19 -2.49
C ASN A 55 1.48 12.52 -2.66
N TRP A 56 0.45 12.59 -3.52
CA TRP A 56 -0.30 13.82 -3.72
C TRP A 56 -1.01 14.26 -2.44
N TYR A 57 -1.70 13.37 -1.74
CA TYR A 57 -2.43 13.72 -0.50
C TYR A 57 -1.47 14.19 0.60
N PHE A 58 -0.34 13.52 0.80
CA PHE A 58 0.65 13.94 1.78
C PHE A 58 1.21 15.34 1.47
N MET A 59 1.65 15.54 0.22
CA MET A 59 2.21 16.82 -0.21
C MET A 59 1.18 17.95 -0.17
N TYR A 60 -0.05 17.70 -0.64
CA TYR A 60 -1.08 18.72 -0.74
C TYR A 60 -1.62 19.14 0.64
N PHE A 61 -1.86 18.19 1.55
CA PHE A 61 -2.49 18.50 2.84
C PHE A 61 -1.50 18.80 3.97
N LEU A 62 -0.31 18.19 3.96
CA LEU A 62 0.67 18.29 5.05
C LEU A 62 1.99 18.94 4.64
N GLY A 63 2.26 19.06 3.34
CA GLY A 63 3.51 19.64 2.81
C GLY A 63 4.71 18.71 2.85
N ASP A 64 4.57 17.48 3.37
CA ASP A 64 5.60 16.45 3.39
C ASP A 64 5.02 15.04 3.27
N ASN A 65 5.84 14.10 2.81
CA ASN A 65 5.50 12.68 2.68
C ASN A 65 6.51 11.84 3.49
N PRO A 66 6.10 11.13 4.55
CA PRO A 66 7.02 10.36 5.40
C PRO A 66 7.72 9.22 4.65
N PHE A 67 7.13 8.71 3.56
CA PHE A 67 7.74 7.68 2.70
C PHE A 67 8.84 8.26 1.78
N GLY A 68 8.86 9.57 1.55
CA GLY A 68 9.76 10.24 0.59
C GLY A 68 9.25 10.14 -0.85
N TYR A 69 10.15 10.03 -1.82
CA TYR A 69 9.84 10.00 -3.26
C TYR A 69 9.90 8.58 -3.86
N ASN A 70 10.43 7.60 -3.12
CA ASN A 70 10.63 6.23 -3.60
C ASN A 70 9.47 5.32 -3.19
N SER A 71 9.07 4.45 -4.11
CA SER A 71 8.09 3.40 -3.88
C SER A 71 8.48 2.12 -4.63
N THR A 72 8.05 0.97 -4.14
CA THR A 72 8.39 -0.34 -4.70
C THR A 72 7.14 -1.05 -5.20
N ASN A 73 7.21 -1.58 -6.43
CA ASN A 73 6.17 -2.47 -6.95
C ASN A 73 6.41 -3.93 -6.51
N LEU A 74 5.49 -4.47 -5.71
CA LEU A 74 5.58 -5.84 -5.17
C LEU A 74 5.55 -6.90 -6.27
N ARG A 75 4.75 -6.69 -7.32
CA ARG A 75 4.70 -7.59 -8.47
C ARG A 75 6.01 -7.59 -9.24
N SER A 76 6.61 -6.42 -9.49
CA SER A 76 7.90 -6.32 -10.17
C SER A 76 9.02 -6.98 -9.37
N LEU A 77 9.02 -6.81 -8.04
CA LEU A 77 9.93 -7.54 -7.15
C LEU A 77 9.80 -9.05 -7.36
N TYR A 78 8.58 -9.58 -7.28
CA TYR A 78 8.33 -11.02 -7.44
C TYR A 78 8.69 -11.55 -8.83
N GLN A 79 8.34 -10.82 -9.89
CA GLN A 79 8.70 -11.16 -11.27
C GLN A 79 10.22 -11.21 -11.46
N GLY A 80 10.96 -10.28 -10.86
CA GLY A 80 12.42 -10.27 -10.88
C GLY A 80 13.02 -11.49 -10.18
N LEU A 81 12.50 -11.85 -9.00
CA LEU A 81 12.95 -13.03 -8.24
C LEU A 81 12.67 -14.35 -8.97
N LYS A 82 11.53 -14.45 -9.67
CA LYS A 82 11.17 -15.61 -10.50
C LYS A 82 11.80 -15.59 -11.89
N GLN A 83 12.44 -14.49 -12.28
CA GLN A 83 12.93 -14.26 -13.65
C GLN A 83 11.85 -14.47 -14.73
N ASP A 84 10.59 -14.17 -14.39
CA ASP A 84 9.44 -14.37 -15.26
C ASP A 84 8.49 -13.18 -15.17
N LYS A 85 8.36 -12.45 -16.29
CA LYS A 85 7.45 -11.29 -16.41
C LYS A 85 5.98 -11.65 -16.21
N ASN A 86 5.59 -12.91 -16.38
CA ASN A 86 4.21 -13.35 -16.24
C ASN A 86 3.91 -13.87 -14.81
N ALA A 87 4.93 -14.02 -13.96
CA ALA A 87 4.75 -14.50 -12.59
C ALA A 87 3.82 -13.59 -11.78
N HIS A 88 3.03 -14.19 -10.88
CA HIS A 88 2.15 -13.48 -9.96
C HIS A 88 2.20 -14.08 -8.56
N PHE A 89 2.33 -13.23 -7.54
CA PHE A 89 2.32 -13.63 -6.13
C PHE A 89 0.93 -13.84 -5.52
N LYS A 90 -0.18 -13.69 -6.26
CA LYS A 90 -1.56 -13.72 -5.69
C LYS A 90 -1.87 -14.99 -4.91
N HIS A 91 -1.32 -16.12 -5.32
CA HIS A 91 -1.44 -17.42 -4.63
C HIS A 91 -0.72 -17.45 -3.26
N LEU A 92 0.11 -16.44 -2.95
CA LEU A 92 0.76 -16.29 -1.66
C LEU A 92 -0.10 -15.49 -0.66
N ARG A 93 -1.17 -14.80 -1.10
CA ARG A 93 -2.11 -14.14 -0.19
C ARG A 93 -2.87 -15.18 0.65
N ILE A 94 -3.10 -14.90 1.92
CA ILE A 94 -3.99 -15.69 2.80
C ILE A 94 -5.36 -15.01 2.85
N THR A 95 -5.37 -13.70 3.03
CA THR A 95 -6.55 -12.86 3.00
C THR A 95 -7.11 -12.77 1.58
N THR A 96 -8.40 -13.07 1.44
CA THR A 96 -9.12 -13.05 0.16
C THR A 96 -9.24 -11.62 -0.37
N HIS A 97 -8.97 -11.44 -1.66
CA HIS A 97 -9.19 -10.16 -2.34
C HIS A 97 -10.69 -9.85 -2.40
N SER A 98 -11.10 -8.80 -1.69
CA SER A 98 -12.52 -8.43 -1.53
C SER A 98 -12.86 -7.07 -2.15
N HIS A 99 -11.90 -6.44 -2.85
CA HIS A 99 -11.96 -5.03 -3.27
C HIS A 99 -12.07 -4.03 -2.12
N ASN A 100 -11.88 -4.49 -0.88
CA ASN A 100 -11.63 -3.64 0.28
C ASN A 100 -10.14 -3.31 0.36
N ALA A 101 -9.80 -2.02 0.47
CA ALA A 101 -8.43 -1.56 0.51
C ALA A 101 -7.61 -2.14 1.68
N LEU A 102 -8.24 -2.41 2.84
CA LEU A 102 -7.60 -3.00 4.00
C LEU A 102 -7.23 -4.46 3.73
N ASP A 103 -8.18 -5.26 3.23
CA ASP A 103 -7.95 -6.67 2.92
C ASP A 103 -6.86 -6.83 1.85
N ASP A 104 -6.82 -5.92 0.88
CA ASP A 104 -5.80 -5.89 -0.16
C ASP A 104 -4.41 -5.56 0.39
N ALA A 105 -4.33 -4.59 1.30
CA ALA A 105 -3.09 -4.25 1.98
C ALA A 105 -2.58 -5.42 2.84
N ILE A 106 -3.47 -6.08 3.59
CA ILE A 106 -3.15 -7.25 4.40
C ILE A 106 -2.66 -8.40 3.51
N GLY A 107 -3.40 -8.74 2.45
CA GLY A 107 -3.02 -9.79 1.51
C GLY A 107 -1.66 -9.53 0.85
N ASN A 108 -1.38 -8.28 0.48
CA ASN A 108 -0.06 -7.89 -0.04
C ASN A 108 1.05 -8.03 1.00
N ALA A 109 0.80 -7.67 2.26
CA ALA A 109 1.76 -7.82 3.34
C ALA A 109 2.06 -9.30 3.63
N GLU A 110 1.05 -10.17 3.67
CA GLU A 110 1.21 -11.61 3.83
C GLU A 110 2.05 -12.23 2.71
N ALA A 111 1.75 -11.86 1.46
CA ALA A 111 2.51 -12.33 0.32
C ALA A 111 3.97 -11.86 0.38
N LEU A 112 4.21 -10.60 0.75
CA LEU A 112 5.55 -10.04 0.92
C LEU A 112 6.32 -10.80 2.01
N LEU A 113 5.71 -11.09 3.16
CA LEU A 113 6.35 -11.86 4.23
C LEU A 113 6.78 -13.25 3.76
N LYS A 114 5.94 -13.95 2.99
CA LYS A 114 6.29 -15.24 2.39
C LYS A 114 7.44 -15.12 1.39
N ILE A 115 7.44 -14.09 0.54
CA ILE A 115 8.52 -13.82 -0.42
C ILE A 115 9.83 -13.53 0.32
N ILE A 116 9.79 -12.74 1.38
CA ILE A 116 10.97 -12.43 2.20
C ILE A 116 11.55 -13.71 2.78
N ASP A 117 10.71 -14.61 3.32
CA ASP A 117 11.17 -15.87 3.87
C ASP A 117 11.70 -16.84 2.80
N GLU A 118 11.01 -16.99 1.67
CA GLU A 118 11.41 -17.87 0.56
C GLU A 118 12.78 -17.46 -0.02
N TYR A 119 13.00 -16.16 -0.24
CA TYR A 119 14.20 -15.63 -0.90
C TYR A 119 15.24 -15.06 0.05
N LYS A 120 15.01 -15.12 1.37
CA LYS A 120 15.89 -14.55 2.41
C LYS A 120 16.25 -13.09 2.13
N LEU A 121 15.25 -12.30 1.74
CA LEU A 121 15.45 -10.91 1.37
C LEU A 121 15.77 -10.05 2.60
N ASN A 122 16.76 -9.19 2.49
CA ASN A 122 17.04 -8.18 3.49
C ASN A 122 16.14 -6.94 3.28
N ILE A 123 14.87 -7.07 3.67
CA ILE A 123 13.87 -5.98 3.65
C ILE A 123 13.48 -5.55 5.07
N LEU A 124 13.61 -6.44 6.07
CA LEU A 124 13.11 -6.23 7.42
C LEU A 124 14.20 -5.89 8.46
N ASP A 125 15.46 -5.68 8.07
CA ASP A 125 16.55 -5.44 9.05
C ASP A 125 16.41 -4.13 9.85
N GLY A 126 15.37 -3.32 9.57
CA GLY A 126 14.95 -2.18 10.41
C GLY A 126 13.71 -2.40 11.29
N LEU A 127 13.12 -3.60 11.28
CA LEU A 127 11.90 -3.96 12.05
C LEU A 127 12.18 -4.80 13.31
N LYS A 128 13.43 -5.21 13.53
CA LYS A 128 13.87 -5.83 14.79
C LYS A 128 14.16 -4.77 15.87
#